data_AF-A0A3C0U6D4-F1
#
_entry.id   AF-A0A3C0U6D4-F1
#
_cell.length_a   1.000
_cell.length_b   1.000
_cell.length_c   1.000
_cell.angle_alpha   90.00
_cell.angle_beta   90.00
_cell.angle_gamma   90.00
#
_symmetry.space_group_name_H-M   'P 1'
#
loop_
_entity.id
_entity.type
_entity.pdbx_description
1 polymer ?
#
loop_
_entity_poly.entity_id
_entity_poly.type
_entity_poly.pdbx_seq_one_letter_code
_entity_poly.pdbx_strand_id
1 'polypeptide(L)'
;NGAVFVEKYIQNPRHIEIQVLADEYGNVVHLFERECSIQRRHQKVIEEAPSVILTPELRAAMGAAAVSVAKACNYRGAGTVEFIFEPGGKFYFLEMNTRLQVEHPVTEQITGKDLVKEQINIAKGKVLSFTQEELSIQGHSIEVRVYAEDAVANFMPGTGVLKEYRRPQGLGVRVDDGLEQGMEVSIYYDPMIAKLITFAPTRDEAIARMKRAISEYRISGVQTTLDFAQYVMNHDAFVSGKFDTHFVQNYFTPESLIPENESLEALGAAALASMLQENKASQKTVINEKPSRWKSNRG
;
A
#
# COMPACT_ATOMS: atom_id res chain seq x y z
N ASN A 1 -0.55 -20.72 22.70
CA ASN A 1 -0.36 -21.95 21.91
C ASN A 1 0.95 -21.78 21.14
N GLY A 2 1.91 -22.70 21.28
CA GLY A 2 3.30 -22.54 20.79
C GLY A 2 3.71 -23.59 19.74
N ALA A 3 2.72 -24.13 19.02
CA ALA A 3 2.96 -25.08 17.95
C ALA A 3 3.74 -24.43 16.79
N VAL A 4 4.70 -25.17 16.23
CA VAL A 4 5.53 -24.74 15.10
C VAL A 4 5.40 -25.81 14.01
N PHE A 5 5.28 -25.38 12.76
CA PHE A 5 5.35 -26.23 11.58
C PHE A 5 6.49 -25.76 10.67
N VAL A 6 6.93 -26.64 9.78
CA VAL A 6 8.02 -26.36 8.82
C VAL A 6 7.52 -26.68 7.43
N GLU A 7 7.65 -25.72 6.52
CA GLU A 7 7.25 -25.84 5.12
C GLU A 7 8.44 -25.63 4.19
N LYS A 8 8.28 -26.06 2.94
CA LYS A 8 9.25 -25.78 1.89
C LYS A 8 9.31 -24.27 1.65
N TYR A 9 10.50 -23.69 1.79
CA TYR A 9 10.74 -22.30 1.39
C TYR A 9 10.72 -22.17 -0.14
N ILE A 10 9.89 -21.26 -0.66
CA ILE A 10 9.81 -20.95 -2.09
C ILE A 10 10.62 -19.69 -2.36
N GLN A 11 11.52 -19.74 -3.34
CA GLN A 11 12.33 -18.60 -3.74
C GLN A 11 11.50 -17.67 -4.65
N ASN A 12 11.59 -16.37 -4.41
CA ASN A 12 10.85 -15.31 -5.15
C ASN A 12 9.35 -15.58 -5.26
N PRO A 13 8.64 -15.86 -4.14
CA PRO A 13 7.24 -16.22 -4.19
C PRO A 13 6.37 -15.00 -4.47
N ARG A 14 5.23 -15.24 -5.11
CA ARG A 14 4.12 -14.28 -5.12
C ARG A 14 3.05 -14.72 -4.14
N HIS A 15 2.46 -13.75 -3.46
CA HIS A 15 1.30 -14.00 -2.62
C HIS A 15 0.07 -13.76 -3.48
N ILE A 16 -0.63 -14.84 -3.85
CA ILE A 16 -1.84 -14.78 -4.65
C ILE A 16 -2.96 -15.45 -3.88
N GLU A 17 -4.09 -14.79 -3.78
CA GLU A 17 -5.21 -15.28 -3.00
C GLU A 17 -6.52 -15.24 -3.80
N ILE A 18 -7.42 -16.18 -3.54
CA ILE A 18 -8.67 -16.32 -4.26
C ILE A 18 -9.82 -15.98 -3.33
N GLN A 19 -10.66 -15.02 -3.73
CA GLN A 19 -11.91 -14.73 -3.04
C GLN A 19 -12.93 -15.84 -3.29
N VAL A 20 -13.56 -16.36 -2.24
CA VAL A 20 -14.69 -17.29 -2.35
C VAL A 20 -15.91 -16.76 -1.62
N LEU A 21 -17.09 -17.07 -2.16
CA LEU A 21 -18.39 -16.95 -1.48
C LEU A 21 -19.09 -18.30 -1.51
N ALA A 22 -19.69 -18.68 -0.38
CA ALA A 22 -20.44 -19.92 -0.25
C ALA A 22 -21.75 -19.71 0.51
N ASP A 23 -22.84 -20.27 0.01
CA ASP A 23 -24.13 -20.29 0.72
C ASP A 23 -24.37 -21.61 1.48
N GLU A 24 -25.50 -21.70 2.18
CA GLU A 24 -25.88 -22.90 2.93
C GLU A 24 -26.48 -24.03 2.07
N TYR A 25 -26.65 -23.77 0.76
CA TYR A 25 -27.24 -24.71 -0.19
C TYR A 25 -26.16 -25.47 -1.00
N GLY A 26 -24.89 -25.29 -0.65
CA GLY A 26 -23.76 -25.93 -1.31
C GLY A 26 -23.25 -25.20 -2.55
N ASN A 27 -23.78 -24.00 -2.85
CA ASN A 27 -23.25 -23.18 -3.93
C ASN A 27 -21.97 -22.49 -3.45
N VAL A 28 -20.91 -22.59 -4.24
CA VAL A 28 -19.62 -21.97 -3.97
C VAL A 28 -19.08 -21.39 -5.27
N VAL A 29 -18.73 -20.12 -5.25
CA VAL A 29 -18.14 -19.39 -6.39
C VAL A 29 -16.83 -18.74 -5.97
N HIS A 30 -15.89 -18.60 -6.91
CA HIS A 30 -14.73 -17.75 -6.73
C HIS A 30 -14.89 -16.44 -7.50
N LEU A 31 -14.43 -15.33 -6.90
CA LEU A 31 -14.46 -13.99 -7.50
C LEU A 31 -13.05 -13.57 -7.95
N PHE A 32 -12.40 -14.49 -8.65
CA PHE A 32 -11.02 -14.37 -9.14
C PHE A 32 -9.98 -14.15 -8.02
N GLU A 33 -8.77 -13.80 -8.42
CA GLU A 33 -7.62 -13.61 -7.55
C GLU A 33 -7.32 -12.15 -7.22
N ARG A 34 -6.59 -11.98 -6.12
CA ARG A 34 -5.83 -10.77 -5.79
C ARG A 34 -4.36 -11.14 -5.67
N GLU A 35 -3.49 -10.24 -6.07
CA GLU A 35 -2.06 -10.31 -5.79
C GLU A 35 -1.70 -9.34 -4.67
N CYS A 36 -1.10 -9.88 -3.62
CA CYS A 36 -0.75 -9.16 -2.39
C CYS A 36 0.75 -9.26 -2.10
N SER A 37 1.58 -9.43 -3.13
CA SER A 37 3.03 -9.64 -2.98
C SER A 37 3.76 -8.40 -2.44
N ILE A 38 3.22 -7.19 -2.58
CA ILE A 38 3.86 -6.00 -2.02
C ILE A 38 3.56 -5.93 -0.51
N GLN A 39 4.48 -6.49 0.27
CA GLN A 39 4.35 -6.62 1.72
C GLN A 39 5.62 -6.16 2.45
N ARG A 40 5.45 -5.72 3.69
CA ARG A 40 6.55 -5.37 4.61
C ARG A 40 6.40 -6.20 5.88
N ARG A 41 7.43 -6.97 6.25
CA ARG A 41 7.39 -7.88 7.42
C ARG A 41 6.11 -8.75 7.46
N HIS A 42 5.72 -9.29 6.30
CA HIS A 42 4.49 -10.09 6.11
C HIS A 42 3.16 -9.32 6.25
N GLN A 43 3.19 -8.00 6.39
CA GLN A 43 2.01 -7.14 6.32
C GLN A 43 1.82 -6.65 4.88
N LYS A 44 0.65 -6.93 4.30
CA LYS A 44 0.27 -6.46 2.97
C LYS A 44 0.18 -4.92 2.98
N VAL A 45 0.72 -4.28 1.94
CA VAL A 45 0.76 -2.80 1.81
C VAL A 45 0.03 -2.34 0.55
N ILE A 46 0.22 -3.07 -0.55
CA ILE A 46 -0.42 -2.82 -1.84
C ILE A 46 -0.94 -4.13 -2.39
N GLU A 47 -2.19 -4.09 -2.85
CA GLU A 47 -2.91 -5.23 -3.40
C GLU A 47 -3.47 -4.85 -4.77
N GLU A 48 -3.52 -5.81 -5.68
CA GLU A 48 -4.12 -5.60 -7.00
C GLU A 48 -4.97 -6.78 -7.46
N ALA A 49 -5.97 -6.50 -8.28
CA ALA A 49 -6.81 -7.50 -8.91
C ALA A 49 -7.12 -7.10 -10.36
N PRO A 50 -7.05 -8.02 -11.32
CA PRO A 50 -6.47 -9.37 -11.20
C PRO A 50 -4.94 -9.34 -11.04
N SER A 51 -4.33 -10.51 -10.81
CA SER A 51 -2.87 -10.66 -10.86
C SER A 51 -2.39 -10.62 -12.31
N VAL A 52 -1.31 -9.86 -12.55
CA VAL A 52 -0.69 -9.76 -13.88
C VAL A 52 0.03 -11.02 -14.34
N ILE A 53 0.43 -11.90 -13.41
CA ILE A 53 1.21 -13.10 -13.76
C ILE A 53 0.32 -14.29 -14.12
N LEU A 54 -0.96 -14.28 -13.75
CA LEU A 54 -1.85 -15.41 -14.00
C LEU A 54 -2.44 -15.37 -15.42
N THR A 55 -2.16 -16.43 -16.19
CA THR A 55 -2.90 -16.71 -17.42
C THR A 55 -4.33 -17.17 -17.11
N PRO A 56 -5.26 -17.15 -18.10
CA PRO A 56 -6.61 -17.68 -17.91
C PRO A 56 -6.63 -19.12 -17.37
N GLU A 57 -5.71 -19.97 -17.82
CA GLU A 57 -5.62 -21.38 -17.41
C GLU A 57 -5.17 -21.50 -15.95
N LEU A 58 -4.13 -20.77 -15.55
CA LEU A 58 -3.66 -20.75 -14.15
C LEU A 58 -4.74 -20.20 -13.22
N ARG A 59 -5.42 -19.13 -13.63
CA ARG A 59 -6.53 -18.53 -12.88
C ARG A 59 -7.68 -19.51 -12.69
N ALA A 60 -8.07 -20.23 -13.74
CA ALA A 60 -9.09 -21.27 -13.64
C ALA A 60 -8.66 -22.41 -12.69
N ALA A 61 -7.40 -22.84 -12.76
CA ALA A 61 -6.87 -23.89 -11.89
C ALA A 61 -6.83 -23.46 -10.41
N MET A 62 -6.36 -22.25 -10.11
CA MET A 62 -6.34 -21.71 -8.75
C MET A 62 -7.76 -21.45 -8.21
N GLY A 63 -8.65 -20.92 -9.05
CA GLY A 63 -10.06 -20.75 -8.73
C GLY A 63 -10.74 -22.08 -8.35
N ALA A 64 -10.54 -23.11 -9.16
CA ALA A 64 -11.06 -24.45 -8.89
C ALA A 64 -10.48 -25.06 -7.60
N ALA A 65 -9.20 -24.85 -7.33
CA ALA A 65 -8.56 -25.30 -6.08
C ALA A 65 -9.19 -24.60 -4.86
N ALA A 66 -9.38 -23.28 -4.90
CA ALA A 66 -10.01 -22.52 -3.82
C ALA A 66 -11.46 -22.95 -3.55
N VAL A 67 -12.25 -23.15 -4.61
CA VAL A 67 -13.63 -23.69 -4.50
C VAL A 67 -13.61 -25.08 -3.87
N SER A 68 -12.63 -25.92 -4.23
CA SER A 68 -12.49 -27.27 -3.68
C SER A 68 -12.18 -27.23 -2.18
N VAL A 69 -11.29 -26.34 -1.74
CA VAL A 69 -10.99 -26.12 -0.31
C VAL A 69 -12.25 -25.70 0.44
N ALA A 70 -12.98 -24.69 -0.07
CA ALA A 70 -14.20 -24.21 0.56
C ALA A 70 -15.27 -25.32 0.66
N LYS A 71 -15.46 -26.13 -0.38
CA LYS A 71 -16.38 -27.28 -0.35
C LYS A 71 -15.95 -28.35 0.64
N ALA A 72 -14.66 -28.69 0.70
CA ALA A 72 -14.14 -29.70 1.62
C ALA A 72 -14.38 -29.33 3.10
N CYS A 73 -14.40 -28.04 3.42
CA CYS A 73 -14.68 -27.54 4.76
C CYS A 73 -16.16 -27.24 5.03
N ASN A 74 -17.08 -27.52 4.09
CA ASN A 74 -18.48 -27.07 4.14
C ASN A 74 -18.59 -25.57 4.47
N TYR A 75 -17.76 -24.76 3.81
CA TYR A 75 -17.62 -23.34 4.11
C TYR A 75 -18.92 -22.57 3.82
N ARG A 76 -19.18 -21.52 4.60
CA ARG A 76 -20.31 -20.59 4.42
C ARG A 76 -19.86 -19.15 4.66
N GLY A 77 -20.33 -18.23 3.84
CA GLY A 77 -19.99 -16.80 3.89
C GLY A 77 -18.86 -16.43 2.93
N ALA A 78 -18.19 -15.31 3.21
CA ALA A 78 -17.00 -14.89 2.46
C ALA A 78 -15.74 -15.42 3.10
N GLY A 79 -14.84 -15.93 2.27
CA GLY A 79 -13.53 -16.41 2.70
C GLY A 79 -12.49 -16.14 1.63
N THR A 80 -11.22 -16.31 1.97
CA THR A 80 -10.11 -16.14 1.04
C THR A 80 -9.15 -17.30 1.19
N VAL A 81 -8.80 -17.95 0.08
CA VAL A 81 -7.82 -19.03 0.06
C VAL A 81 -6.51 -18.46 -0.45
N GLU A 82 -5.48 -18.47 0.40
CA GLU A 82 -4.18 -17.89 0.11
C GLU A 82 -3.23 -18.96 -0.45
N PHE A 83 -2.48 -18.57 -1.49
CA PHE A 83 -1.50 -19.41 -2.15
C PHE A 83 -0.15 -18.70 -2.24
N ILE A 84 0.90 -19.50 -2.08
CA ILE A 84 2.24 -19.12 -2.53
C ILE A 84 2.42 -19.58 -3.97
N PHE A 85 2.65 -18.65 -4.87
CA PHE A 85 2.90 -18.89 -6.29
C PHE A 85 4.39 -18.83 -6.60
N GLU A 86 4.92 -19.90 -7.19
CA GLU A 86 6.30 -20.03 -7.63
C GLU A 86 6.41 -19.62 -9.13
N PRO A 87 7.42 -18.82 -9.50
CA PRO A 87 7.71 -18.53 -10.90
C PRO A 87 7.84 -19.83 -11.71
N GLY A 88 7.02 -19.98 -12.76
CA GLY A 88 6.88 -21.23 -13.51
C GLY A 88 5.51 -21.90 -13.40
N GLY A 89 4.58 -21.32 -12.62
CA GLY A 89 3.17 -21.68 -12.65
C GLY A 89 2.72 -22.68 -11.58
N LYS A 90 3.61 -23.06 -10.66
CA LYS A 90 3.24 -23.88 -9.51
C LYS A 90 2.68 -23.00 -8.40
N PHE A 91 1.61 -23.45 -7.77
CA PHE A 91 1.02 -22.76 -6.61
C PHE A 91 0.78 -23.76 -5.49
N TYR A 92 0.92 -23.28 -4.27
CA TYR A 92 0.86 -24.06 -3.04
C TYR A 92 -0.12 -23.40 -2.08
N PHE A 93 -1.08 -24.16 -1.57
CA PHE A 93 -1.99 -23.68 -0.53
C PHE A 93 -1.18 -23.26 0.70
N LEU A 94 -1.51 -22.10 1.26
CA LEU A 94 -0.92 -21.59 2.49
C LEU A 94 -1.94 -21.67 3.62
N GLU A 95 -3.03 -20.91 3.49
CA GLU A 95 -4.09 -20.89 4.49
C GLU A 95 -5.44 -20.49 3.88
N MET A 96 -6.50 -20.61 4.68
CA MET A 96 -7.81 -20.05 4.37
C MET A 96 -8.21 -19.06 5.46
N ASN A 97 -8.37 -17.81 5.08
CA ASN A 97 -8.92 -16.78 5.95
C ASN A 97 -10.44 -16.87 5.93
N THR A 98 -11.03 -17.27 7.06
CA THR A 98 -12.47 -17.52 7.21
C THR A 98 -13.27 -16.26 7.54
N ARG A 99 -12.95 -15.16 6.84
CA ARG A 99 -13.54 -13.83 7.01
C ARG A 99 -13.37 -13.02 5.74
N LEU A 100 -14.04 -11.86 5.68
CA LEU A 100 -13.74 -10.85 4.67
C LEU A 100 -12.32 -10.30 4.88
N GLN A 101 -11.59 -10.11 3.79
CA GLN A 101 -10.27 -9.51 3.81
C GLN A 101 -10.34 -7.98 3.70
N VAL A 102 -9.28 -7.29 4.11
CA VAL A 102 -9.20 -5.81 4.05
C VAL A 102 -9.30 -5.35 2.59
N GLU A 103 -8.57 -6.05 1.74
CA GLU A 103 -8.38 -5.90 0.29
C GLU A 103 -9.54 -6.45 -0.57
N HIS A 104 -10.69 -6.79 0.02
CA HIS A 104 -11.87 -7.15 -0.75
C HIS A 104 -12.32 -6.09 -1.78
N PRO A 105 -12.13 -4.77 -1.60
CA PRO A 105 -12.57 -3.78 -2.58
C PRO A 105 -11.98 -3.97 -3.98
N VAL A 106 -10.73 -4.42 -4.14
CA VAL A 106 -10.17 -4.62 -5.49
C VAL A 106 -10.94 -5.71 -6.25
N THR A 107 -11.43 -6.74 -5.54
CA THR A 107 -12.33 -7.75 -6.12
C THR A 107 -13.69 -7.15 -6.47
N GLU A 108 -14.27 -6.32 -5.59
CA GLU A 108 -15.55 -5.66 -5.88
C GLU A 108 -15.47 -4.79 -7.13
N GLN A 109 -14.37 -4.03 -7.29
CA GLN A 109 -14.17 -3.13 -8.43
C GLN A 109 -14.11 -3.89 -9.76
N ILE A 110 -13.41 -5.03 -9.83
CA ILE A 110 -13.28 -5.78 -11.08
C ILE A 110 -14.49 -6.67 -11.39
N THR A 111 -15.31 -7.01 -10.39
CA THR A 111 -16.47 -7.91 -10.58
C THR A 111 -17.82 -7.19 -10.58
N GLY A 112 -17.87 -5.98 -10.03
CA GLY A 112 -19.10 -5.24 -9.76
C GLY A 112 -19.98 -5.89 -8.68
N LYS A 113 -19.44 -6.83 -7.89
CA LYS A 113 -20.17 -7.51 -6.81
C LYS A 113 -19.85 -6.87 -5.46
N ASP A 114 -20.89 -6.59 -4.69
CA ASP A 114 -20.78 -6.11 -3.30
C ASP A 114 -20.69 -7.31 -2.35
N LEU A 115 -19.49 -7.57 -1.85
CA LEU A 115 -19.18 -8.75 -1.05
C LEU A 115 -19.79 -8.67 0.34
N VAL A 116 -19.85 -7.48 0.94
CA VAL A 116 -20.46 -7.26 2.26
C VAL A 116 -21.96 -7.51 2.20
N LYS A 117 -22.63 -7.02 1.15
CA LYS A 117 -24.05 -7.28 0.89
C LYS A 117 -24.32 -8.76 0.71
N GLU A 118 -23.47 -9.46 -0.05
CA GLU A 118 -23.62 -10.91 -0.24
C GLU A 118 -23.40 -11.69 1.05
N GLN A 119 -22.43 -11.31 1.89
CA GLN A 119 -22.28 -11.90 3.22
C GLN A 119 -23.56 -11.76 4.04
N ILE A 120 -24.20 -10.59 4.03
CA ILE A 120 -25.46 -10.36 4.75
C ILE A 120 -26.59 -11.21 4.14
N ASN A 121 -26.67 -11.34 2.81
CA ASN A 121 -27.66 -12.18 2.14
C ASN A 121 -27.47 -13.66 2.50
N ILE A 122 -26.24 -14.18 2.45
CA ILE A 122 -25.90 -15.54 2.85
C ILE A 122 -26.25 -15.79 4.33
N ALA A 123 -25.91 -14.84 5.21
CA ALA A 123 -26.23 -14.94 6.63
C ALA A 123 -27.75 -15.00 6.89
N LYS A 124 -28.56 -14.37 6.04
CA LYS A 124 -30.03 -14.44 6.03
C LYS A 124 -30.61 -15.71 5.39
N GLY A 125 -29.76 -16.67 4.99
CA GLY A 125 -30.17 -17.92 4.36
C GLY A 125 -30.61 -17.76 2.91
N LYS A 126 -30.18 -16.69 2.22
CA LYS A 126 -30.43 -16.56 0.78
C LYS A 126 -29.38 -17.35 -0.01
N VAL A 127 -29.81 -17.84 -1.16
CA VAL A 127 -28.93 -18.39 -2.20
C VAL A 127 -28.03 -17.27 -2.75
N LEU A 128 -26.82 -17.62 -3.19
CA LEU A 128 -25.94 -16.69 -3.91
C LEU A 128 -26.68 -15.98 -5.05
N SER A 129 -26.49 -14.67 -5.19
CA SER A 129 -27.21 -13.87 -6.20
C SER A 129 -26.67 -14.01 -7.63
N PHE A 130 -25.65 -14.83 -7.84
CA PHE A 130 -25.03 -15.09 -9.14
C PHE A 130 -24.32 -16.45 -9.16
N THR A 131 -24.11 -16.98 -10.36
CA THR A 131 -23.31 -18.18 -10.60
C THR A 131 -21.89 -17.85 -11.04
N GLN A 132 -21.04 -18.88 -11.18
CA GLN A 132 -19.64 -18.71 -11.62
C GLN A 132 -19.55 -18.17 -13.06
N GLU A 133 -20.49 -18.56 -13.92
CA GLU A 133 -20.55 -18.22 -15.34
C GLU A 133 -21.00 -16.76 -15.59
N GLU A 134 -21.67 -16.15 -14.62
CA GLU A 134 -22.09 -14.74 -14.66
C GLU A 134 -20.98 -13.78 -14.21
N LEU A 135 -19.85 -14.30 -13.71
CA LEU A 135 -18.71 -13.51 -13.28
C LEU A 135 -17.75 -13.27 -14.46
N SER A 136 -17.31 -12.02 -14.60
CA SER A 136 -16.26 -11.63 -15.53
C SER A 136 -15.35 -10.61 -14.87
N ILE A 137 -14.09 -10.57 -15.31
CA ILE A 137 -13.14 -9.54 -14.89
C ILE A 137 -13.36 -8.31 -15.78
N GLN A 138 -13.66 -7.19 -15.15
CA GLN A 138 -13.72 -5.88 -15.77
C GLN A 138 -12.49 -5.10 -15.31
N GLY A 139 -11.64 -4.67 -16.24
CA GLY A 139 -10.52 -3.79 -15.94
C GLY A 139 -9.52 -4.31 -14.89
N HIS A 140 -8.95 -3.38 -14.13
CA HIS A 140 -7.92 -3.61 -13.12
C HIS A 140 -8.13 -2.67 -11.93
N SER A 141 -7.92 -3.17 -10.72
CA SER A 141 -8.02 -2.40 -9.50
C SER A 141 -6.77 -2.56 -8.63
N ILE A 142 -6.40 -1.48 -7.96
CA ILE A 142 -5.25 -1.41 -7.04
C ILE A 142 -5.72 -0.76 -5.75
N GLU A 143 -5.36 -1.34 -4.62
CA GLU A 143 -5.55 -0.79 -3.28
C GLU A 143 -4.20 -0.47 -2.64
N VAL A 144 -4.17 0.65 -1.93
CA VAL A 144 -3.08 1.08 -1.05
C VAL A 144 -3.64 1.18 0.36
N ARG A 145 -3.00 0.51 1.32
CA ARG A 145 -3.28 0.74 2.73
C ARG A 145 -2.61 2.02 3.19
N VAL A 146 -3.41 3.03 3.53
CA VAL A 146 -2.92 4.31 4.05
C VAL A 146 -2.79 4.17 5.56
N TYR A 147 -1.58 3.86 6.00
CA TYR A 147 -1.22 3.74 7.41
C TYR A 147 -0.62 5.04 7.92
N ALA A 148 -0.86 5.34 9.20
CA ALA A 148 -0.08 6.32 9.94
C ALA A 148 1.28 5.70 10.31
N GLU A 149 2.17 5.58 9.33
CA GLU A 149 3.53 5.06 9.49
C GLU A 149 4.53 5.93 8.74
N ASP A 150 5.73 6.07 9.28
CA ASP A 150 6.83 6.81 8.64
C ASP A 150 7.73 5.83 7.87
N ALA A 151 7.60 5.81 6.54
CA ALA A 151 8.40 4.95 5.66
C ALA A 151 9.90 5.27 5.69
N VAL A 152 10.29 6.53 5.93
CA VAL A 152 11.70 6.93 6.06
C VAL A 152 12.27 6.40 7.36
N ALA A 153 11.48 6.41 8.43
CA ALA A 153 11.83 5.81 9.71
C ALA A 153 11.53 4.30 9.78
N ASN A 154 11.71 3.54 8.70
CA ASN A 154 11.51 2.08 8.65
C ASN A 154 10.07 1.64 9.01
N PHE A 155 9.07 2.40 8.56
CA PHE A 155 7.65 2.17 8.81
C PHE A 155 7.34 2.11 10.31
N MET A 156 7.85 3.10 11.05
CA MET A 156 7.51 3.26 12.47
C MET A 156 6.07 3.78 12.59
N PRO A 157 5.21 3.15 13.41
CA PRO A 157 3.87 3.63 13.67
C PRO A 157 3.87 5.04 14.23
N GLY A 158 3.10 5.92 13.60
CA GLY A 158 2.83 7.27 14.02
C GLY A 158 1.51 7.35 14.80
N THR A 159 1.45 8.29 15.73
CA THR A 159 0.21 8.68 16.42
C THR A 159 0.07 10.19 16.39
N GLY A 160 -1.15 10.69 16.51
CA GLY A 160 -1.41 12.12 16.49
C GLY A 160 -2.78 12.47 15.92
N VAL A 161 -3.07 13.76 15.87
CA VAL A 161 -4.35 14.29 15.37
C VAL A 161 -4.23 14.60 13.88
N LEU A 162 -5.21 14.16 13.10
CA LEU A 162 -5.35 14.50 11.69
C LEU A 162 -5.71 15.99 11.56
N LYS A 163 -4.70 16.85 11.38
CA LYS A 163 -4.89 18.31 11.29
C LYS A 163 -5.56 18.70 9.97
N GLU A 164 -5.17 18.04 8.89
CA GLU A 164 -5.81 18.13 7.59
C GLU A 164 -6.10 16.71 7.12
N TYR A 165 -7.32 16.48 6.62
CA TYR A 165 -7.71 15.22 6.01
C TYR A 165 -8.65 15.47 4.83
N ARG A 166 -8.06 15.61 3.64
CA ARG A 166 -8.77 15.83 2.38
C ARG A 166 -8.51 14.67 1.43
N ARG A 167 -9.56 13.88 1.22
CA ARG A 167 -9.54 12.71 0.34
C ARG A 167 -9.44 13.10 -1.14
N PRO A 168 -8.76 12.28 -1.96
CA PRO A 168 -8.87 12.38 -3.41
C PRO A 168 -10.28 12.00 -3.85
N GLN A 169 -10.70 12.54 -4.99
CA GLN A 169 -12.01 12.27 -5.58
C GLN A 169 -11.88 12.01 -7.08
N GLY A 170 -13.01 11.68 -7.72
CA GLY A 170 -13.11 11.52 -9.17
C GLY A 170 -13.37 10.09 -9.61
N LEU A 171 -13.59 9.93 -10.92
CA LEU A 171 -13.97 8.66 -11.51
C LEU A 171 -12.90 7.59 -11.28
N GLY A 172 -13.34 6.42 -10.80
CA GLY A 172 -12.46 5.27 -10.53
C GLY A 172 -11.58 5.43 -9.30
N VAL A 173 -11.90 6.37 -8.38
CA VAL A 173 -11.26 6.47 -7.05
C VAL A 173 -12.30 6.20 -5.97
N ARG A 174 -11.97 5.29 -5.07
CA ARG A 174 -12.75 4.94 -3.88
C ARG A 174 -11.85 5.07 -2.65
N VAL A 175 -12.39 5.62 -1.58
CA VAL A 175 -11.72 5.69 -0.28
C VAL A 175 -12.66 5.08 0.75
N ASP A 176 -12.19 4.04 1.43
CA ASP A 176 -12.87 3.46 2.59
C ASP A 176 -12.08 3.86 3.83
N ASP A 177 -12.65 4.69 4.69
CA ASP A 177 -11.97 5.26 5.87
C ASP A 177 -12.80 5.11 7.16
N GLY A 178 -12.11 5.24 8.29
CA GLY A 178 -12.71 5.20 9.63
C GLY A 178 -12.44 6.44 10.48
N LEU A 179 -11.80 7.47 9.90
CA LEU A 179 -11.37 8.68 10.59
C LEU A 179 -11.78 9.94 9.82
N GLU A 180 -11.91 11.04 10.55
CA GLU A 180 -12.20 12.38 10.02
C GLU A 180 -11.13 13.39 10.47
N GLN A 181 -11.09 14.56 9.81
CA GLN A 181 -10.23 15.65 10.23
C GLN A 181 -10.53 16.04 11.70
N GLY A 182 -9.48 16.18 12.50
CA GLY A 182 -9.55 16.46 13.93
C GLY A 182 -9.60 15.22 14.82
N MET A 183 -9.76 14.01 14.25
CA MET A 183 -9.66 12.76 15.01
C MET A 183 -8.21 12.36 15.29
N GLU A 184 -8.02 11.60 16.36
CA GLU A 184 -6.72 11.06 16.77
C GLU A 184 -6.50 9.66 16.20
N VAL A 185 -5.33 9.44 15.61
CA VAL A 185 -4.75 8.10 15.39
C VAL A 185 -4.14 7.63 16.69
N SER A 186 -4.85 6.77 17.42
CA SER A 186 -4.46 6.30 18.75
C SER A 186 -3.46 5.14 18.71
N ILE A 187 -2.72 4.94 19.81
CA ILE A 187 -1.83 3.77 20.00
C ILE A 187 -2.58 2.44 20.22
N TYR A 188 -3.89 2.49 20.47
CA TYR A 188 -4.65 1.33 20.95
C TYR A 188 -5.17 0.43 19.82
N TYR A 189 -5.12 0.91 18.58
CA TYR A 189 -5.67 0.25 17.41
C TYR A 189 -4.63 0.15 16.29
N ASP A 190 -4.97 -0.61 15.27
CA ASP A 190 -4.21 -0.66 14.01
C ASP A 190 -4.09 0.77 13.43
N PRO A 191 -2.89 1.22 13.01
CA PRO A 191 -2.67 2.59 12.56
C PRO A 191 -3.24 2.88 11.15
N MET A 192 -4.10 2.01 10.60
CA MET A 192 -4.69 2.23 9.28
C MET A 192 -5.69 3.38 9.33
N ILE A 193 -5.44 4.42 8.54
CA ILE A 193 -6.31 5.59 8.38
C ILE A 193 -7.41 5.28 7.37
N ALA A 194 -7.03 4.73 6.23
CA ALA A 194 -7.93 4.48 5.11
C ALA A 194 -7.38 3.40 4.17
N LYS A 195 -8.25 2.90 3.30
CA LYS A 195 -7.89 2.19 2.08
C LYS A 195 -8.11 3.13 0.91
N LEU A 196 -7.09 3.33 0.08
CA LEU A 196 -7.21 4.09 -1.16
C LEU A 196 -7.27 3.09 -2.32
N ILE A 197 -8.37 3.09 -3.05
CA ILE A 197 -8.62 2.14 -4.13
C ILE A 197 -8.78 2.90 -5.44
N THR A 198 -8.15 2.38 -6.49
CA THR A 198 -8.37 2.85 -7.85
C THR A 198 -8.80 1.71 -8.75
N PHE A 199 -9.57 2.08 -9.77
CA PHE A 199 -10.08 1.18 -10.80
C PHE A 199 -9.92 1.82 -12.17
N ALA A 200 -9.61 1.01 -13.19
CA ALA A 200 -9.48 1.44 -14.57
C ALA A 200 -9.72 0.30 -15.57
N PRO A 201 -9.98 0.60 -16.86
CA PRO A 201 -10.00 -0.41 -17.91
C PRO A 201 -8.68 -1.18 -18.10
N THR A 202 -7.53 -0.56 -17.80
CA THR A 202 -6.20 -1.17 -17.92
C THR A 202 -5.38 -0.97 -16.66
N ARG A 203 -4.44 -1.87 -16.38
CA ARG A 203 -3.55 -1.75 -15.22
C ARG A 203 -2.74 -0.45 -15.23
N ASP A 204 -2.21 -0.06 -16.37
CA ASP A 204 -1.42 1.18 -16.49
C ASP A 204 -2.27 2.42 -16.17
N GLU A 205 -3.52 2.44 -16.59
CA GLU A 205 -4.46 3.51 -16.22
C GLU A 205 -4.82 3.47 -14.73
N ALA A 206 -4.92 2.27 -14.11
CA ALA A 206 -5.15 2.14 -12.68
C ALA A 206 -3.96 2.69 -11.89
N ILE A 207 -2.73 2.36 -12.31
CA ILE A 207 -1.49 2.90 -11.74
C ILE A 207 -1.45 4.43 -11.90
N ALA A 208 -1.71 4.95 -13.10
CA ALA A 208 -1.72 6.40 -13.33
C ALA A 208 -2.76 7.12 -12.47
N ARG A 209 -3.95 6.52 -12.33
CA ARG A 209 -5.02 7.03 -11.46
C ARG A 209 -4.62 6.97 -9.99
N MET A 210 -3.92 5.93 -9.55
CA MET A 210 -3.40 5.80 -8.18
C MET A 210 -2.35 6.88 -7.89
N LYS A 211 -1.39 7.13 -8.79
CA LYS A 211 -0.42 8.23 -8.66
C LYS A 211 -1.12 9.58 -8.49
N ARG A 212 -2.12 9.86 -9.32
CA ARG A 212 -2.93 11.08 -9.20
C ARG A 212 -3.64 11.13 -7.83
N ALA A 213 -4.33 10.06 -7.45
CA ALA A 213 -5.09 10.01 -6.21
C ALA A 213 -4.20 10.21 -4.98
N ILE A 214 -3.01 9.61 -4.95
CA ILE A 214 -2.00 9.85 -3.91
C ILE A 214 -1.59 11.33 -3.89
N SER A 215 -1.27 11.91 -5.05
CA SER A 215 -0.87 13.33 -5.16
C SER A 215 -1.96 14.34 -4.77
N GLU A 216 -3.23 13.93 -4.78
CA GLU A 216 -4.38 14.75 -4.37
C GLU A 216 -4.77 14.52 -2.89
N TYR A 217 -4.30 13.43 -2.27
CA TYR A 217 -4.59 13.12 -0.88
C TYR A 217 -3.79 14.06 0.03
N ARG A 218 -4.48 14.90 0.82
CA ARG A 218 -3.84 15.75 1.83
C ARG A 218 -4.12 15.18 3.20
N ILE A 219 -3.09 14.67 3.85
CA ILE A 219 -3.11 14.23 5.24
C ILE A 219 -1.98 14.95 5.96
N SER A 220 -2.27 15.62 7.06
CA SER A 220 -1.25 16.26 7.89
C SER A 220 -1.50 16.02 9.38
N GLY A 221 -0.44 16.15 10.18
CA GLY A 221 -0.46 15.86 11.61
C GLY A 221 0.09 14.48 11.97
N VAL A 222 0.16 13.55 11.02
CA VAL A 222 0.84 12.26 11.11
C VAL A 222 1.59 11.97 9.81
N GLN A 223 2.67 11.18 9.90
CA GLN A 223 3.33 10.61 8.71
C GLN A 223 2.50 9.46 8.14
N THR A 224 2.60 9.21 6.83
CA THR A 224 1.81 8.16 6.18
C THR A 224 2.59 7.33 5.18
N THR A 225 2.05 6.16 4.83
CA THR A 225 2.59 5.28 3.79
C THR A 225 2.39 5.78 2.36
N LEU A 226 1.77 6.95 2.15
CA LEU A 226 1.47 7.47 0.81
C LEU A 226 2.73 7.69 -0.04
N ASP A 227 3.82 8.18 0.55
CA ASP A 227 5.08 8.41 -0.19
C ASP A 227 5.72 7.09 -0.63
N PHE A 228 5.65 6.06 0.22
CA PHE A 228 6.06 4.71 -0.16
C PHE A 228 5.17 4.15 -1.28
N ALA A 229 3.86 4.35 -1.20
CA ALA A 229 2.96 3.92 -2.27
C ALA A 229 3.26 4.64 -3.59
N GLN A 230 3.54 5.95 -3.54
CA GLN A 230 3.94 6.74 -4.71
C GLN A 230 5.24 6.20 -5.32
N TYR A 231 6.21 5.83 -4.49
CA TYR A 231 7.45 5.17 -4.92
C TYR A 231 7.14 3.84 -5.64
N VAL A 232 6.33 2.95 -5.05
CA VAL A 232 5.97 1.66 -5.67
C VAL A 232 5.28 1.87 -7.02
N MET A 233 4.31 2.78 -7.11
CA MET A 233 3.60 3.07 -8.35
C MET A 233 4.53 3.58 -9.47
N ASN A 234 5.66 4.21 -9.11
CA ASN A 234 6.66 4.70 -10.05
C ASN A 234 7.77 3.68 -10.36
N HIS A 235 7.89 2.61 -9.59
CA HIS A 235 9.01 1.68 -9.72
C HIS A 235 8.80 0.69 -10.87
N ASP A 236 9.82 0.53 -11.73
CA ASP A 236 9.78 -0.30 -12.93
C ASP A 236 9.38 -1.75 -12.65
N ALA A 237 9.86 -2.34 -11.55
CA ALA A 237 9.50 -3.71 -11.16
C ALA A 237 7.98 -3.85 -10.94
N PHE A 238 7.32 -2.87 -10.32
CA PHE A 238 5.88 -2.90 -10.12
C PHE A 238 5.14 -2.61 -11.43
N VAL A 239 5.54 -1.58 -12.18
CA VAL A 239 4.91 -1.20 -13.47
C VAL A 239 4.98 -2.33 -14.48
N SER A 240 6.14 -2.97 -14.63
CA SER A 240 6.33 -4.12 -15.54
C SER A 240 5.72 -5.43 -15.03
N GLY A 241 5.23 -5.46 -13.79
CA GLY A 241 4.70 -6.67 -13.17
C GLY A 241 5.78 -7.70 -12.83
N LYS A 242 7.04 -7.30 -12.65
CA LYS A 242 8.20 -8.16 -12.34
C LYS A 242 8.66 -7.96 -10.89
N PHE A 243 7.80 -8.33 -9.95
CA PHE A 243 8.07 -8.28 -8.51
C PHE A 243 7.70 -9.59 -7.82
N ASP A 244 8.04 -9.69 -6.54
CA ASP A 244 7.71 -10.81 -5.65
C ASP A 244 7.59 -10.27 -4.20
N THR A 245 7.40 -11.16 -3.23
CA THR A 245 7.24 -10.78 -1.81
C THR A 245 8.41 -10.04 -1.19
N HIS A 246 9.58 -10.03 -1.83
CA HIS A 246 10.79 -9.34 -1.39
C HIS A 246 10.93 -7.95 -2.02
N PHE A 247 9.91 -7.42 -2.70
CA PHE A 247 9.98 -6.10 -3.35
C PHE A 247 10.57 -5.02 -2.43
N VAL A 248 10.05 -4.90 -1.21
CA VAL A 248 10.52 -3.87 -0.26
C VAL A 248 11.99 -4.08 0.09
N GLN A 249 12.40 -5.33 0.34
CA GLN A 249 13.79 -5.66 0.66
C GLN A 249 14.75 -5.41 -0.50
N ASN A 250 14.31 -5.65 -1.74
CA ASN A 250 15.16 -5.59 -2.93
C ASN A 250 15.29 -4.19 -3.51
N TYR A 251 14.25 -3.35 -3.37
CA TYR A 251 14.16 -2.09 -4.11
C TYR A 251 14.09 -0.86 -3.19
N PHE A 252 13.46 -0.96 -2.01
CA PHE A 252 13.19 0.23 -1.20
C PHE A 252 14.30 0.52 -0.19
N THR A 253 14.77 1.77 -0.19
CA THR A 253 15.52 2.36 0.92
C THR A 253 14.90 3.69 1.34
N PRO A 254 14.97 4.10 2.62
CA PRO A 254 14.48 5.41 3.07
C PRO A 254 14.96 6.59 2.23
N GLU A 255 16.22 6.55 1.78
CA GLU A 255 16.84 7.60 0.97
C GLU A 255 16.20 7.72 -0.42
N SER A 256 15.54 6.66 -0.89
CA SER A 256 14.81 6.65 -2.17
C SER A 256 13.58 7.58 -2.16
N LEU A 257 13.12 8.01 -0.98
CA LEU A 257 12.02 8.98 -0.85
C LEU A 257 12.52 10.44 -0.75
N ILE A 258 13.82 10.65 -0.61
CA ILE A 258 14.40 12.00 -0.54
C ILE A 258 14.67 12.45 -1.98
N PRO A 259 14.01 13.52 -2.48
CA PRO A 259 14.29 14.05 -3.80
C PRO A 259 15.77 14.43 -3.94
N GLU A 260 16.43 14.04 -5.04
CA GLU A 260 17.84 14.40 -5.30
C GLU A 260 18.08 15.93 -5.21
N ASN A 261 17.07 16.72 -5.58
CA ASN A 261 17.11 18.18 -5.50
C ASN A 261 17.11 18.71 -4.06
N GLU A 262 16.44 18.08 -3.10
CA GLU A 262 16.50 18.53 -1.69
C GLU A 262 17.90 18.34 -1.10
N SER A 263 18.60 17.28 -1.50
CA SER A 263 20.00 17.06 -1.12
C SER A 263 20.92 18.16 -1.69
N LEU A 264 20.74 18.51 -2.97
CA LEU A 264 21.50 19.58 -3.63
C LEU A 264 21.13 20.98 -3.12
N GLU A 265 19.86 21.24 -2.80
CA GLU A 265 19.41 22.51 -2.21
C GLU A 265 19.88 22.65 -0.77
N ALA A 266 19.86 21.58 0.03
CA ALA A 266 20.42 21.58 1.38
C ALA A 266 21.94 21.79 1.35
N LEU A 267 22.66 21.14 0.42
CA LEU A 267 24.09 21.38 0.16
C LEU A 267 24.34 22.82 -0.30
N GLY A 268 23.51 23.35 -1.20
CA GLY A 268 23.60 24.71 -1.70
C GLY A 268 23.34 25.76 -0.61
N ALA A 269 22.35 25.52 0.25
CA ALA A 269 22.04 26.37 1.39
C ALA A 269 23.16 26.34 2.45
N ALA A 270 23.72 25.16 2.72
CA ALA A 270 24.87 25.01 3.62
C ALA A 270 26.12 25.71 3.07
N ALA A 271 26.41 25.56 1.78
CA ALA A 271 27.51 26.25 1.11
C ALA A 271 27.35 27.78 1.15
N LEU A 272 26.15 28.29 0.84
CA LEU A 272 25.84 29.72 0.91
C LEU A 272 25.98 30.26 2.35
N ALA A 273 25.49 29.52 3.34
CA ALA A 273 25.64 29.88 4.74
C ALA A 273 27.11 29.94 5.17
N SER A 274 27.94 28.99 4.73
CA SER A 274 29.39 28.99 4.98
C SER A 274 30.07 30.20 4.34
N MET A 275 29.76 30.51 3.08
CA MET A 275 30.31 31.68 2.38
C MET A 275 29.88 33.01 3.05
N LEU A 276 28.65 33.09 3.57
CA LEU A 276 28.17 34.25 4.31
C LEU A 276 28.85 34.39 5.69
N GLN A 277 29.19 33.27 6.34
CA GLN A 277 29.96 33.28 7.59
C GLN A 277 31.43 33.69 7.36
N GLU A 278 32.08 33.19 6.30
CA GLU A 278 33.44 33.59 5.91
C GLU A 278 33.51 35.07 5.52
N ASN A 279 32.52 35.59 4.80
CA ASN A 279 32.43 37.02 4.47
C ASN A 279 32.19 37.90 5.71
N LYS A 280 31.38 37.46 6.67
CA LYS A 280 31.20 38.16 7.96
C LYS A 280 32.46 38.14 8.83
N ALA A 281 33.25 37.07 8.77
CA ALA A 281 34.55 36.99 9.45
C ALA A 281 35.58 37.92 8.80
N SER A 282 35.57 38.03 7.46
CA SER A 282 36.49 38.89 6.70
C SER A 282 36.17 40.39 6.80
N GLN A 283 34.90 40.77 7.04
CA GLN A 283 34.51 42.16 7.28
C GLN A 283 34.79 42.67 8.70
N LYS A 284 35.16 41.79 9.66
CA LYS A 284 35.44 42.20 11.06
C LYS A 284 36.85 42.75 11.30
N THR A 285 37.67 42.91 10.26
CA THR A 285 39.08 43.31 10.42
C THR A 285 39.44 44.58 9.64
N VAL A 286 38.70 45.66 9.84
CA VAL A 286 39.24 47.02 9.66
C VAL A 286 38.69 47.94 10.76
N ILE A 287 39.10 47.71 12.02
CA ILE A 287 39.10 48.79 13.01
C ILE A 287 40.41 49.54 12.76
N ASN A 288 40.33 50.60 11.97
CA ASN A 288 41.44 51.52 11.78
C ASN A 288 41.52 52.38 13.05
N GLU A 289 42.28 51.91 14.05
CA GLU A 289 42.65 52.72 15.21
C GLU A 289 43.46 53.93 14.72
N LYS A 290 42.81 55.09 14.59
CA LYS A 290 43.53 56.37 14.53
C LYS A 290 44.07 56.66 15.93
N PRO A 291 45.40 56.78 16.14
CA PRO A 291 45.92 57.21 17.43
C PRO A 291 45.49 58.66 17.69
N SER A 292 44.75 58.87 18.77
CA SER A 292 44.39 60.20 19.28
C SER A 292 45.66 60.97 19.65
N ARG A 293 45.84 62.15 19.06
CA ARG A 293 47.01 63.02 19.22
C ARG A 293 46.88 63.99 20.41
N TRP A 294 46.18 63.58 21.48
CA TRP A 294 46.01 64.37 22.71
C TRP A 294 46.59 63.61 23.90
N LYS A 295 47.92 63.65 24.02
CA LYS A 295 48.71 63.66 25.28
C LYS A 295 50.19 63.64 24.91
N SER A 296 50.73 64.80 24.59
CA SER A 296 52.16 65.07 24.69
C SER A 296 52.35 66.37 25.47
N ASN A 297 52.53 66.19 26.78
CA ASN A 297 53.27 67.00 27.73
C ASN A 297 53.32 68.53 27.49
N ARG A 298 52.55 69.26 28.32
CA ARG A 298 53.06 70.47 28.97
C ARG A 298 53.19 70.16 30.45
N GLY A 299 54.33 70.54 31.02
CA GLY A 299 54.50 70.68 32.47
C GLY A 299 53.78 71.91 33.00
#